data_AF-A0A8J4CRE6-F1
#
_entry.id   AF-A0A8J4CRE6-F1
#
_cell.length_a   1.000
_cell.length_b   1.000
_cell.length_c   1.000
_cell.angle_alpha   90.00
_cell.angle_beta   90.00
_cell.angle_gamma   90.00
#
_symmetry.space_group_name_H-M   'P 1'
#
loop_
_entity.id
_entity.type
_entity.pdbx_description
1 polymer ?
#
loop_
_entity_poly.entity_id
_entity_poly.type
_entity_poly.pdbx_seq_one_letter_code
_entity_poly.pdbx_strand_id
1 'polypeptide(L)'
;MSTSDFIVGEIVDVRNYGRAEVVEPIVTESGSRFYGRIRIKYQCDGKTYYARPDNLRKTVQVKQRVLLCHSTTHYRTCAASVVNWNDAVLEVGSHEGECTWLLSRRCRYIVGVDKSPATIAAARRRYPGLRFEEVDGFDVPTLKALGPPDGSGFSVVLVDIGGIASLSSVAALVGLYYKEFPFSTKIVVKSVFLKRLVEDCLPYNTEKSNPWALLRVGDGAGDNGGTAGGSGSTDVRGIGSVRPDLDSHPTQKAEEAEAEGVEEEAEEHVEGAGEGPAARARSAKGGFRERQGRGSEGRGANGMRGSTARGTERRRGRGTGQRGQACREESSVPEVGDGVGLAAVVTGQAAGE
;
A
#
# COMPACT_ATOMS: atom_id res chain seq x y z
N MET A 1 10.02 2.51 -20.39
CA MET A 1 9.34 3.81 -20.48
C MET A 1 10.31 4.78 -21.11
N SER A 2 9.87 5.54 -22.11
CA SER A 2 10.69 6.59 -22.72
C SER A 2 10.99 7.65 -21.66
N THR A 3 12.23 8.11 -21.54
CA THR A 3 12.63 9.16 -20.58
C THR A 3 12.05 10.55 -20.92
N SER A 4 11.22 10.64 -21.94
CA SER A 4 10.72 11.88 -22.56
C SER A 4 9.38 12.39 -21.98
N ASP A 5 8.80 11.69 -21.00
CA ASP A 5 7.35 11.81 -20.77
C ASP A 5 6.95 12.74 -19.61
N PHE A 6 7.87 13.46 -18.97
CA PHE A 6 7.52 14.35 -17.85
C PHE A 6 7.14 15.75 -18.35
N ILE A 7 5.91 16.18 -18.03
CA ILE A 7 5.34 17.46 -18.48
C ILE A 7 5.50 18.52 -17.37
N VAL A 8 5.78 19.77 -17.74
CA VAL A 8 5.81 20.89 -16.78
C VAL A 8 4.46 21.01 -16.06
N GLY A 9 4.48 21.15 -14.74
CA GLY A 9 3.32 21.12 -13.85
C GLY A 9 2.94 19.72 -13.35
N GLU A 10 3.54 18.65 -13.88
CA GLU A 10 3.27 17.29 -13.43
C GLU A 10 3.83 17.04 -12.02
N ILE A 11 3.03 16.42 -11.15
CA ILE A 11 3.47 16.00 -9.82
C ILE A 11 4.15 14.63 -9.92
N VAL A 12 5.41 14.61 -9.51
CA VAL A 12 6.27 13.43 -9.52
C VAL A 12 6.73 13.09 -8.11
N ASP A 13 6.95 11.80 -7.87
CA ASP A 13 7.70 11.34 -6.72
C ASP A 13 9.18 11.26 -7.10
N VAL A 14 10.01 11.87 -6.27
CA VAL A 14 11.46 11.82 -6.36
C VAL A 14 11.96 10.79 -5.38
N ARG A 15 12.66 9.77 -5.89
CA ARG A 15 13.17 8.65 -5.11
C ARG A 15 13.95 9.13 -3.87
N ASN A 16 13.49 8.78 -2.67
CA ASN A 16 14.04 9.14 -1.36
C ASN A 16 13.93 10.61 -0.93
N TYR A 17 13.33 11.49 -1.74
CA TYR A 17 13.20 12.92 -1.42
C TYR A 17 11.75 13.41 -1.40
N GLY A 18 10.83 12.62 -1.94
CA GLY A 18 9.40 12.87 -1.86
C GLY A 18 8.82 13.60 -3.07
N ARG A 19 7.68 14.28 -2.89
CA ARG A 19 6.93 14.87 -4.02
C ARG A 19 7.55 16.17 -4.52
N ALA A 20 7.57 16.32 -5.83
CA ALA A 20 7.97 17.53 -6.51
C ALA A 20 7.09 17.81 -7.72
N GLU A 21 7.05 19.07 -8.14
CA GLU A 21 6.46 19.51 -9.40
C GLU A 21 7.55 19.65 -10.45
N VAL A 22 7.30 19.18 -11.68
CA VAL A 22 8.20 19.42 -12.81
C VAL A 22 8.10 20.89 -13.21
N VAL A 23 9.20 21.65 -13.11
CA VAL A 23 9.24 23.10 -13.41
C VAL A 23 9.80 23.37 -14.81
N GLU A 24 10.80 22.60 -15.22
CA GLU A 24 11.38 22.69 -16.57
C GLU A 24 11.49 21.29 -17.16
N PRO A 25 11.33 21.14 -18.48
CA PRO A 25 11.49 19.85 -19.15
C PRO A 25 12.94 19.35 -19.05
N ILE A 26 13.19 18.17 -19.63
CA ILE A 26 14.53 17.61 -19.70
C ILE A 26 15.49 18.54 -20.46
N VAL A 27 16.67 18.79 -19.90
CA VAL A 27 17.72 19.60 -20.53
C VAL A 27 18.37 18.80 -21.66
N THR A 28 18.18 19.23 -22.91
CA THR A 28 18.69 18.56 -24.11
C THR A 28 20.00 19.14 -24.64
N GLU A 29 20.46 20.28 -24.13
CA GLU A 29 21.72 20.90 -24.53
C GLU A 29 22.93 20.12 -23.99
N SER A 30 23.70 19.48 -24.88
CA SER A 30 24.82 18.59 -24.52
C SER A 30 25.97 19.27 -23.77
N GLY A 31 26.13 20.60 -23.91
CA GLY A 31 27.11 21.40 -23.16
C GLY A 31 26.67 21.79 -21.75
N SER A 32 25.39 21.62 -21.41
CA SER A 32 24.88 21.99 -20.10
C SER A 32 25.35 21.02 -19.02
N ARG A 33 25.77 21.54 -17.85
CA ARG A 33 26.05 20.71 -16.66
C ARG A 33 24.84 19.92 -16.16
N PHE A 34 23.65 20.24 -16.65
CA PHE A 34 22.38 19.59 -16.32
C PHE A 34 21.83 18.72 -17.45
N TYR A 35 22.59 18.48 -18.52
CA TYR A 35 22.19 17.61 -19.63
C TYR A 35 21.58 16.29 -19.15
N GLY A 36 20.40 15.95 -19.70
CA GLY A 36 19.65 14.75 -19.36
C GLY A 36 18.93 14.81 -18.00
N ARG A 37 18.74 16.00 -17.41
CA ARG A 37 18.03 16.18 -16.13
C ARG A 37 16.81 17.09 -16.30
N ILE A 38 15.86 16.92 -15.39
CA ILE A 38 14.60 17.66 -15.32
C ILE A 38 14.66 18.57 -14.10
N ARG A 39 14.27 19.84 -14.24
CA ARG A 39 14.18 20.75 -13.09
C ARG A 39 12.86 20.50 -12.37
N ILE A 40 12.95 20.25 -11.08
CA ILE A 40 11.81 19.97 -10.21
C ILE A 40 11.76 20.95 -9.04
N LYS A 41 10.59 21.14 -8.43
CA LYS A 41 10.35 21.93 -7.22
C LYS A 41 9.72 21.06 -6.14
N TYR A 42 10.41 20.84 -5.04
CA TYR A 42 9.86 20.02 -3.95
C TYR A 42 8.65 20.70 -3.31
N GLN A 43 7.61 19.92 -3.02
CA GLN A 43 6.39 20.46 -2.40
C GLN A 43 6.57 20.80 -0.92
N CYS A 44 7.52 20.16 -0.23
CA CYS A 44 7.74 20.36 1.20
C CYS A 44 8.43 21.69 1.53
N ASP A 45 9.40 22.13 0.74
CA ASP A 45 10.19 23.34 1.03
C ASP A 45 10.27 24.34 -0.15
N GLY A 46 9.64 24.02 -1.28
CA GLY A 46 9.62 24.87 -2.47
C GLY A 46 10.98 25.00 -3.18
N LYS A 47 12.04 24.29 -2.74
CA LYS A 47 13.37 24.37 -3.36
C LYS A 47 13.39 23.63 -4.69
N THR A 48 14.25 24.11 -5.59
CA THR A 48 14.39 23.53 -6.94
C THR A 48 15.69 22.78 -7.14
N TYR A 49 15.63 21.66 -7.86
CA TYR A 49 16.78 20.78 -8.13
C TYR A 49 16.68 20.18 -9.54
N TYR A 50 17.83 19.79 -10.10
CA TYR A 50 17.87 19.02 -11.35
C TYR A 50 17.99 17.52 -11.05
N ALA A 51 16.91 16.78 -11.30
CA ALA A 51 16.80 15.35 -11.07
C ALA A 51 16.99 14.56 -12.38
N ARG A 52 17.57 13.36 -12.29
CA ARG A 52 17.57 12.43 -13.42
C ARG A 52 16.16 11.85 -13.61
N PRO A 53 15.66 11.67 -14.84
CA PRO A 53 14.37 11.03 -15.10
C PRO A 53 14.20 9.68 -14.37
N ASP A 54 15.27 8.88 -14.28
CA ASP A 54 15.26 7.57 -13.57
C ASP A 54 14.99 7.67 -12.06
N ASN A 55 15.14 8.86 -11.47
CA ASN A 55 14.80 9.13 -10.08
C ASN A 55 13.39 9.71 -9.92
N LEU A 56 12.70 10.02 -11.01
CA LEU A 56 11.37 10.58 -11.02
C LEU A 56 10.36 9.49 -11.34
N ARG A 57 9.16 9.66 -10.80
CA ARG A 57 8.06 8.76 -11.07
C ARG A 57 6.77 9.53 -11.11
N LYS A 58 5.94 9.24 -12.12
CA LYS A 58 4.60 9.81 -12.22
C LYS A 58 3.75 9.35 -11.03
N THR A 59 3.17 10.32 -10.33
CA THR A 59 2.16 10.03 -9.32
C THR A 59 0.79 10.01 -10.00
N VAL A 60 -0.04 9.02 -9.68
CA VAL A 60 -1.41 8.99 -10.20
C VAL A 60 -2.32 9.58 -9.14
N GLN A 61 -2.79 10.81 -9.36
CA GLN A 61 -3.83 11.38 -8.51
C GLN A 61 -5.18 10.76 -8.85
N VAL A 62 -5.56 9.74 -8.08
CA VAL A 62 -6.89 9.15 -8.15
C VAL A 62 -7.85 9.91 -7.24
N LYS A 63 -8.96 10.40 -7.82
CA LYS A 63 -10.05 10.99 -7.04
C LYS A 63 -10.77 9.93 -6.22
N GLN A 64 -10.91 8.73 -6.79
CA GLN A 64 -11.55 7.59 -6.16
C GLN A 64 -10.83 7.19 -4.88
N ARG A 65 -11.61 6.77 -3.89
CA ARG A 65 -11.11 6.30 -2.59
C ARG A 65 -10.73 4.83 -2.63
N VAL A 66 -11.51 4.02 -3.35
CA VAL A 66 -11.29 2.58 -3.51
C VAL A 66 -10.76 2.30 -4.91
N LEU A 67 -9.71 1.50 -5.00
CA LEU A 67 -9.03 1.11 -6.24
C LEU A 67 -9.00 -0.40 -6.34
N LEU A 68 -9.54 -0.95 -7.43
CA LEU A 68 -9.69 -2.39 -7.61
C LEU A 68 -8.66 -2.94 -8.59
N CYS A 69 -8.00 -4.03 -8.19
CA CYS A 69 -6.97 -4.71 -8.96
C CYS A 69 -7.34 -6.18 -9.18
N HIS A 70 -7.09 -6.67 -10.39
CA HIS A 70 -7.42 -8.04 -10.78
C HIS A 70 -6.34 -9.04 -10.35
N SER A 71 -5.07 -8.68 -10.54
CA SER A 71 -3.93 -9.58 -10.35
C SER A 71 -2.95 -9.02 -9.31
N THR A 72 -2.08 -9.88 -8.79
CA THR A 72 -1.00 -9.48 -7.87
C THR A 72 -0.10 -8.42 -8.51
N THR A 73 0.22 -8.56 -9.80
CA THR A 73 1.03 -7.58 -10.54
C THR A 73 0.34 -6.22 -10.61
N HIS A 74 -0.97 -6.18 -10.93
CA HIS A 74 -1.74 -4.94 -10.97
C HIS A 74 -1.85 -4.31 -9.59
N TYR A 75 -2.09 -5.13 -8.55
CA TYR A 75 -2.16 -4.67 -7.17
C TYR A 75 -0.87 -4.01 -6.72
N ARG A 76 0.29 -4.67 -6.89
CA ARG A 76 1.59 -4.10 -6.51
C ARG A 76 1.91 -2.83 -7.31
N THR A 77 1.57 -2.81 -8.60
CA THR A 77 1.77 -1.63 -9.46
C THR A 77 0.90 -0.46 -9.03
N CYS A 78 -0.38 -0.72 -8.71
CA CYS A 78 -1.33 0.26 -8.23
C CYS A 78 -0.95 0.77 -6.84
N ALA A 79 -0.69 -0.12 -5.88
CA ALA A 79 -0.23 0.24 -4.54
C ALA A 79 1.01 1.11 -4.62
N ALA A 80 1.99 0.70 -5.43
CA ALA A 80 3.15 1.52 -5.67
C ALA A 80 2.77 2.91 -6.20
N SER A 81 1.81 3.06 -7.12
CA SER A 81 1.49 4.35 -7.80
C SER A 81 0.70 5.34 -6.95
N VAL A 82 0.09 4.86 -5.87
CA VAL A 82 -0.69 5.70 -4.96
C VAL A 82 0.00 5.96 -3.63
N VAL A 83 0.89 5.06 -3.20
CA VAL A 83 1.72 5.24 -2.00
C VAL A 83 2.85 6.22 -2.25
N ASN A 84 2.98 7.17 -1.34
CA ASN A 84 3.94 8.28 -1.34
C ASN A 84 4.86 8.19 -0.12
N TRP A 85 5.99 8.90 -0.20
CA TRP A 85 7.04 8.87 0.82
C TRP A 85 6.58 9.24 2.24
N ASN A 86 5.54 10.07 2.39
CA ASN A 86 5.02 10.48 3.69
C ASN A 86 3.87 9.60 4.21
N ASP A 87 3.41 8.64 3.40
CA ASP A 87 2.26 7.82 3.74
C ASP A 87 2.57 6.86 4.89
N ALA A 88 1.51 6.58 5.65
CA ALA A 88 1.45 5.45 6.56
C ALA A 88 0.56 4.38 5.94
N VAL A 89 1.13 3.20 5.72
CA VAL A 89 0.52 2.13 4.95
C VAL A 89 0.21 0.93 5.85
N LEU A 90 -1.03 0.44 5.77
CA LEU A 90 -1.41 -0.86 6.32
C LEU A 90 -1.62 -1.82 5.16
N GLU A 91 -0.97 -2.98 5.18
CA GLU A 91 -1.23 -4.05 4.22
C GLU A 91 -1.88 -5.25 4.91
N VAL A 92 -3.11 -5.58 4.51
CA VAL A 92 -3.91 -6.68 5.05
C VAL A 92 -3.86 -7.86 4.09
N GLY A 93 -3.46 -9.03 4.59
CA GLY A 93 -3.11 -10.18 3.77
C GLY A 93 -1.70 -10.06 3.20
N SER A 94 -0.72 -9.71 4.05
CA SER A 94 0.66 -9.50 3.60
C SER A 94 1.37 -10.77 3.14
N HIS A 95 0.85 -11.96 3.49
CA HIS A 95 1.51 -13.24 3.26
C HIS A 95 2.95 -13.20 3.80
N GLU A 96 3.93 -13.58 2.98
CA GLU A 96 5.37 -13.50 3.27
C GLU A 96 5.97 -12.08 3.19
N GLY A 97 5.18 -11.04 2.92
CA GLY A 97 5.61 -9.65 3.04
C GLY A 97 6.31 -9.03 1.82
N GLU A 98 6.25 -9.66 0.64
CA GLU A 98 6.90 -9.15 -0.58
C GLU A 98 6.45 -7.74 -0.99
N CYS A 99 5.14 -7.49 -0.95
CA CYS A 99 4.58 -6.18 -1.27
C CYS A 99 4.90 -5.16 -0.17
N THR A 100 4.80 -5.56 1.11
CA THR A 100 5.21 -4.74 2.26
C THR A 100 6.67 -4.29 2.11
N TRP A 101 7.56 -5.21 1.75
CA TRP A 101 8.96 -4.91 1.51
C TRP A 101 9.17 -3.96 0.33
N LEU A 102 8.48 -4.20 -0.79
CA LEU A 102 8.54 -3.34 -1.98
C LEU A 102 8.13 -1.90 -1.64
N LEU A 103 7.11 -1.74 -0.80
CA LEU A 103 6.54 -0.44 -0.42
C LEU A 103 7.25 0.23 0.75
N SER A 104 7.97 -0.52 1.60
CA SER A 104 8.73 0.04 2.74
C SER A 104 9.74 1.13 2.35
N ARG A 105 10.23 1.08 1.10
CA ARG A 105 11.17 2.07 0.55
C ARG A 105 10.48 3.30 -0.05
N ARG A 106 9.15 3.34 0.02
CA ARG A 106 8.30 4.32 -0.66
C ARG A 106 7.38 5.07 0.28
N CYS A 107 7.34 4.72 1.55
CA CYS A 107 6.45 5.32 2.54
C CYS A 107 7.22 5.61 3.83
N ARG A 108 6.60 6.41 4.71
CA ARG A 108 7.16 6.81 5.99
C ARG A 108 7.02 5.69 7.01
N TYR A 109 5.91 4.96 6.93
CA TYR A 109 5.55 3.91 7.85
C TYR A 109 4.77 2.83 7.11
N ILE A 110 5.09 1.56 7.37
CA ILE A 110 4.33 0.43 6.83
C ILE A 110 4.29 -0.73 7.83
N VAL A 111 3.14 -1.38 7.91
CA VAL A 111 2.95 -2.64 8.64
C VAL A 111 2.22 -3.62 7.74
N GLY A 112 2.77 -4.83 7.62
CA GLY A 112 2.07 -5.96 7.00
C GLY A 112 1.33 -6.77 8.07
N VAL A 113 0.10 -7.18 7.80
CA VAL A 113 -0.67 -8.05 8.68
C VAL A 113 -1.24 -9.22 7.91
N ASP A 114 -1.32 -10.35 8.59
CA ASP A 114 -1.90 -11.59 8.07
C ASP A 114 -2.50 -12.37 9.25
N LYS A 115 -3.51 -13.18 8.98
CA LYS A 115 -4.14 -14.03 10.01
C LYS A 115 -3.35 -15.30 10.29
N SER A 116 -2.45 -15.70 9.38
CA SER A 116 -1.70 -16.94 9.50
C SER A 116 -0.40 -16.70 10.30
N PRO A 117 -0.22 -17.33 11.47
CA PRO A 117 1.03 -17.21 12.23
C PRO A 117 2.25 -17.69 11.42
N ALA A 118 2.07 -18.71 10.58
CA ALA A 118 3.15 -19.27 9.76
C ALA A 118 3.64 -18.27 8.70
N THR A 119 2.73 -17.57 8.02
CA THR A 119 3.11 -16.56 7.01
C THR A 119 3.79 -15.35 7.66
N ILE A 120 3.31 -14.91 8.82
CA ILE A 120 3.96 -13.84 9.59
C ILE A 120 5.36 -14.24 10.06
N ALA A 121 5.54 -15.48 10.54
CA ALA A 121 6.86 -15.98 10.91
C ALA A 121 7.81 -16.00 9.69
N ALA A 122 7.33 -16.44 8.53
CA ALA A 122 8.09 -16.40 7.27
C ALA A 122 8.45 -14.97 6.85
N ALA A 123 7.50 -14.04 6.90
CA ALA A 123 7.71 -12.63 6.57
C ALA A 123 8.76 -11.96 7.47
N ARG A 124 8.68 -12.18 8.80
CA ARG A 124 9.66 -11.65 9.77
C ARG A 124 11.06 -12.23 9.53
N ARG A 125 11.16 -13.52 9.21
CA ARG A 125 12.44 -14.17 8.87
C ARG A 125 13.03 -13.60 7.58
N ARG A 126 12.19 -13.38 6.57
CA ARG A 126 12.59 -12.89 5.24
C ARG A 126 12.96 -11.40 5.24
N TYR A 127 12.25 -10.59 6.04
CA TYR A 127 12.43 -9.14 6.13
C TYR A 127 12.50 -8.65 7.58
N PRO A 128 13.58 -8.95 8.32
CA PRO A 128 13.69 -8.71 9.76
C PRO A 128 13.69 -7.23 10.18
N GLY A 129 13.84 -6.30 9.23
CA GLY A 129 13.76 -4.86 9.47
C GLY A 129 12.36 -4.26 9.33
N LEU A 130 11.34 -5.06 8.98
CA LEU A 130 9.97 -4.61 8.77
C LEU A 130 9.04 -5.16 9.85
N ARG A 131 7.97 -4.40 10.12
CA ARG A 131 6.96 -4.79 11.10
C ARG A 131 5.89 -5.65 10.42
N PHE A 132 5.72 -6.85 10.96
CA PHE A 132 4.63 -7.76 10.60
C PHE A 132 3.90 -8.18 11.85
N GLU A 133 2.57 -8.29 11.81
CA GLU A 133 1.74 -8.65 12.95
C GLU A 133 0.68 -9.70 12.55
N GLU A 134 0.43 -10.65 13.45
CA GLU A 134 -0.65 -11.62 13.31
C GLU A 134 -1.96 -10.99 13.76
N VAL A 135 -2.78 -10.56 12.80
CA VAL A 135 -4.05 -9.86 13.07
C VAL A 135 -5.08 -10.23 12.01
N ASP A 136 -6.31 -10.48 12.43
CA ASP A 136 -7.44 -10.65 11.52
C ASP A 136 -7.80 -9.30 10.87
N GLY A 137 -7.99 -9.29 9.55
CA GLY A 137 -8.45 -8.09 8.83
C GLY A 137 -9.77 -7.51 9.36
N PHE A 138 -10.64 -8.32 9.94
CA PHE A 138 -11.89 -7.83 10.51
C PHE A 138 -11.74 -7.16 11.90
N ASP A 139 -10.60 -7.31 12.57
CA ASP A 139 -10.31 -6.68 13.86
C ASP A 139 -9.78 -5.23 13.69
N VAL A 140 -10.67 -4.35 13.24
CA VAL A 140 -10.34 -2.94 12.98
C VAL A 140 -9.76 -2.20 14.19
N PRO A 141 -10.24 -2.37 15.44
CA PRO A 141 -9.62 -1.74 16.60
C PRO A 141 -8.13 -2.08 16.72
N THR A 142 -7.77 -3.37 16.59
CA THR A 142 -6.38 -3.80 16.64
C THR A 142 -5.59 -3.24 15.46
N LEU A 143 -6.14 -3.28 14.25
CA LEU A 143 -5.48 -2.70 13.07
C LEU A 143 -5.18 -1.20 13.27
N LYS A 144 -6.14 -0.41 13.75
CA LYS A 144 -5.95 1.02 14.02
C LYS A 144 -4.86 1.27 15.07
N ALA A 145 -4.75 0.41 16.09
CA ALA A 145 -3.72 0.49 17.10
C ALA A 145 -2.29 0.21 16.56
N LEU A 146 -2.17 -0.44 15.40
CA LEU A 146 -0.88 -0.62 14.70
C LEU A 146 -0.41 0.64 13.97
N GLY A 147 -1.23 1.71 13.95
CA GLY A 147 -0.92 2.97 13.31
C GLY A 147 0.39 3.60 13.78
N PRO A 148 0.87 4.63 13.08
CA PRO A 148 2.06 5.37 13.49
C PRO A 148 1.95 5.89 14.94
N PRO A 149 3.06 5.93 15.70
CA PRO A 149 3.05 6.40 17.10
C PRO A 149 2.60 7.84 17.30
N ASP A 150 2.65 8.67 16.25
CA ASP A 150 2.18 10.07 16.26
C ASP A 150 0.65 10.18 16.19
N GLY A 151 -0.07 9.07 16.08
CA GLY A 151 -1.53 9.03 16.01
C GLY A 151 -2.11 9.47 14.67
N SER A 152 -1.29 9.70 13.63
CA SER A 152 -1.79 10.16 12.31
C SER A 152 -2.68 9.14 11.60
N GLY A 153 -2.72 7.90 12.08
CA GLY A 153 -3.40 6.77 11.43
C GLY A 153 -2.75 6.39 10.10
N PHE A 154 -3.43 5.53 9.34
CA PHE A 154 -3.01 5.11 8.01
C PHE A 154 -3.63 5.99 6.93
N SER A 155 -2.82 6.44 5.97
CA SER A 155 -3.29 7.17 4.79
C SER A 155 -3.59 6.25 3.59
N VAL A 156 -3.05 5.04 3.61
CA VAL A 156 -3.33 4.00 2.61
C VAL A 156 -3.54 2.65 3.30
N VAL A 157 -4.62 1.96 2.94
CA VAL A 157 -4.88 0.57 3.33
C VAL A 157 -4.89 -0.29 2.07
N LEU A 158 -4.08 -1.33 2.08
CA LEU A 158 -3.97 -2.29 0.98
C LEU A 158 -4.58 -3.61 1.43
N VAL A 159 -5.38 -4.25 0.57
CA VAL A 159 -6.15 -5.44 0.88
C VAL A 159 -5.86 -6.51 -0.16
N ASP A 160 -5.12 -7.55 0.22
CA ASP A 160 -4.84 -8.73 -0.60
C ASP A 160 -5.15 -10.02 0.16
N ILE A 161 -6.43 -10.25 0.44
CA ILE A 161 -6.92 -11.52 1.02
C ILE A 161 -7.35 -12.52 -0.06
N GLY A 162 -7.09 -12.21 -1.32
CA GLY A 162 -7.85 -12.68 -2.49
C GLY A 162 -7.51 -14.06 -3.03
N GLY A 163 -6.61 -14.83 -2.42
CA GLY A 163 -6.28 -16.19 -2.89
C GLY A 163 -7.46 -17.16 -2.78
N ILE A 164 -8.23 -17.07 -1.68
CA ILE A 164 -9.34 -17.99 -1.36
C ILE A 164 -10.59 -17.22 -0.85
N ALA A 165 -10.49 -15.90 -0.64
CA ALA A 165 -11.60 -15.13 -0.07
C ALA A 165 -12.78 -15.02 -1.05
N SER A 166 -13.97 -15.35 -0.55
CA SER A 166 -15.22 -15.15 -1.29
C SER A 166 -15.49 -13.67 -1.55
N LEU A 167 -16.26 -13.37 -2.61
CA LEU A 167 -16.68 -12.00 -2.94
C LEU A 167 -17.37 -11.31 -1.75
N SER A 168 -18.22 -12.00 -1.00
CA SER A 168 -18.92 -11.43 0.16
C SER A 168 -17.95 -11.04 1.27
N SER A 169 -16.92 -11.85 1.54
CA SER A 169 -15.88 -11.53 2.53
C SER A 169 -15.08 -10.29 2.13
N VAL A 170 -14.64 -10.21 0.86
CA VAL A 170 -13.91 -9.03 0.36
C VAL A 170 -14.81 -7.78 0.42
N ALA A 171 -16.05 -7.87 -0.06
CA ALA A 171 -16.98 -6.75 -0.05
C ALA A 171 -17.28 -6.26 1.37
N ALA A 172 -17.49 -7.17 2.32
CA ALA A 172 -17.69 -6.85 3.73
C ALA A 172 -16.47 -6.13 4.32
N LEU A 173 -15.26 -6.63 4.06
CA LEU A 173 -14.03 -6.01 4.54
C LEU A 173 -13.82 -4.61 3.96
N VAL A 174 -14.04 -4.44 2.65
CA VAL A 174 -13.95 -3.13 1.99
C VAL A 174 -14.99 -2.16 2.55
N GLY A 175 -16.24 -2.60 2.74
CA GLY A 175 -17.30 -1.78 3.34
C GLY A 175 -16.96 -1.36 4.77
N LEU A 176 -16.41 -2.29 5.57
CA LEU A 176 -15.94 -2.03 6.92
C LEU A 176 -14.82 -0.98 6.91
N TYR A 177 -13.81 -1.12 6.05
CA TYR A 177 -12.71 -0.16 5.99
C TYR A 177 -13.14 1.20 5.45
N TYR A 178 -14.05 1.21 4.49
CA TYR A 178 -14.64 2.44 3.97
C TYR A 178 -15.34 3.23 5.08
N LYS A 179 -16.05 2.53 5.99
CA LYS A 179 -16.70 3.14 7.15
C LYS A 179 -15.69 3.59 8.22
N GLU A 180 -14.72 2.75 8.54
CA GLU A 180 -13.93 2.90 9.76
C GLU A 180 -12.68 3.77 9.61
N PHE A 181 -12.08 3.83 8.42
CA PHE A 181 -10.93 4.69 8.16
C PHE A 181 -11.37 6.09 7.69
N PRO A 182 -10.55 7.14 7.92
CA PRO A 182 -10.85 8.48 7.42
C PRO A 182 -11.12 8.52 5.91
N PHE A 183 -11.97 9.44 5.46
CA PHE A 183 -12.32 9.60 4.04
C PHE A 183 -11.11 9.87 3.13
N SER A 184 -10.06 10.49 3.67
CA SER A 184 -8.79 10.72 2.97
C SER A 184 -7.98 9.43 2.73
N THR A 185 -8.29 8.35 3.45
CA THR A 185 -7.58 7.06 3.35
C THR A 185 -7.92 6.38 2.03
N LYS A 186 -6.89 6.09 1.24
CA LYS A 186 -7.02 5.30 0.01
C LYS A 186 -7.06 3.82 0.33
N ILE A 187 -7.92 3.08 -0.36
CA ILE A 187 -8.09 1.64 -0.18
C ILE A 187 -7.78 0.95 -1.51
N VAL A 188 -6.70 0.17 -1.56
CA VAL A 188 -6.34 -0.62 -2.75
C VAL A 188 -6.70 -2.07 -2.49
N VAL A 189 -7.51 -2.67 -3.35
CA VAL A 189 -8.07 -4.00 -3.14
C VAL A 189 -7.68 -4.90 -4.29
N LYS A 190 -7.10 -6.06 -4.00
CA LYS A 190 -6.94 -7.16 -4.96
C LYS A 190 -8.14 -8.10 -4.85
N SER A 191 -8.93 -8.17 -5.90
CA SER A 191 -10.02 -9.14 -6.04
C SER A 191 -10.47 -9.22 -7.50
N VAL A 192 -10.35 -10.41 -8.08
CA VAL A 192 -10.84 -10.70 -9.43
C VAL A 192 -12.36 -10.49 -9.50
N PHE A 193 -13.09 -11.12 -8.58
CA PHE A 193 -14.56 -11.11 -8.58
C PHE A 193 -15.14 -9.72 -8.32
N LEU A 194 -14.63 -8.99 -7.33
CA LEU A 194 -15.15 -7.65 -7.01
C LEU A 194 -14.87 -6.67 -8.16
N LYS A 195 -13.69 -6.76 -8.78
CA LYS A 195 -13.37 -5.91 -9.92
C LYS A 195 -14.29 -6.18 -11.11
N ARG A 196 -14.48 -7.45 -11.49
CA ARG A 196 -15.39 -7.82 -12.58
C ARG A 196 -16.81 -7.34 -12.31
N LEU A 197 -17.33 -7.59 -11.10
CA LEU A 197 -18.65 -7.11 -10.71
C LEU A 197 -18.79 -5.59 -10.89
N VAL A 198 -17.80 -4.80 -10.45
CA VAL A 198 -17.85 -3.34 -10.57
C VAL A 198 -17.73 -2.86 -12.02
N GLU A 199 -16.96 -3.54 -12.86
CA GLU A 199 -16.87 -3.23 -14.30
C GLU A 199 -18.17 -3.51 -15.04
N ASP A 200 -18.93 -4.51 -14.61
CA ASP A 200 -20.24 -4.85 -15.16
C ASP A 200 -21.39 -4.05 -14.51
N CYS A 201 -21.10 -3.25 -13.48
CA CYS A 201 -22.09 -2.40 -12.82
C CYS A 201 -22.12 -0.99 -13.44
N LEU A 202 -23.31 -0.56 -13.86
CA LEU A 202 -23.60 0.84 -14.13
C LEU A 202 -24.26 1.47 -12.90
N PRO A 203 -23.63 2.45 -12.23
CA PRO A 203 -24.27 3.13 -11.12
C PRO A 203 -25.53 3.83 -11.63
N TYR A 204 -26.66 3.55 -10.99
CA TYR A 204 -27.87 4.31 -11.25
C TYR A 204 -27.69 5.75 -10.77
N ASN A 205 -27.72 6.71 -11.70
CA ASN A 205 -27.65 8.14 -11.38
C ASN A 205 -29.01 8.77 -11.71
N THR A 206 -29.62 9.53 -10.79
CA THR A 206 -30.89 10.22 -11.06
C THR A 206 -30.74 11.49 -11.91
N GLU A 207 -29.52 11.92 -12.20
CA GLU A 207 -29.25 13.08 -13.05
C GLU A 207 -29.65 12.85 -14.52
N LYS A 208 -29.99 13.93 -15.23
CA LYS A 208 -30.51 13.92 -16.62
C LYS A 208 -29.61 13.23 -17.65
N SER A 209 -28.35 12.96 -17.33
CA SER A 209 -27.41 12.22 -18.18
C SER A 209 -27.46 10.70 -17.99
N ASN A 210 -28.44 10.17 -17.25
CA ASN A 210 -28.58 8.74 -17.06
C ASN A 210 -28.98 8.05 -18.38
N PRO A 211 -28.18 7.11 -18.91
CA PRO A 211 -28.54 6.34 -20.10
C PRO A 211 -29.84 5.54 -19.92
N TRP A 212 -30.26 5.25 -18.68
CA TRP A 212 -31.55 4.63 -18.37
C TRP A 212 -32.75 5.58 -18.42
N ALA A 213 -32.53 6.91 -18.43
CA ALA A 213 -33.62 7.89 -18.55
C ALA A 213 -34.28 7.92 -19.95
N LEU A 214 -33.70 7.19 -20.93
CA LEU A 214 -34.17 7.14 -22.32
C LEU A 214 -35.15 6.00 -22.61
N LEU A 215 -35.46 5.13 -21.65
CA LEU A 215 -36.59 4.19 -21.77
C LEU A 215 -37.85 4.79 -21.15
N ARG A 216 -38.25 5.99 -21.60
CA ARG A 216 -39.68 6.33 -21.57
C ARG A 216 -40.37 5.47 -22.62
N VAL A 217 -40.68 4.23 -22.23
CA VAL A 217 -41.58 3.36 -22.97
C VAL A 217 -42.96 4.03 -22.93
N GLY A 218 -43.27 4.77 -23.98
CA GLY A 218 -44.63 5.16 -24.34
C GLY A 218 -45.29 6.24 -23.49
N ASP A 219 -45.01 7.50 -23.80
CA ASP A 219 -46.09 8.52 -23.85
C ASP A 219 -46.82 8.43 -25.21
N GLY A 220 -47.01 7.20 -25.69
CA GLY A 220 -47.89 6.86 -26.80
C GLY A 220 -49.30 6.59 -26.28
N ALA A 221 -49.96 7.62 -25.76
CA ALA A 221 -51.38 7.58 -25.46
C ALA A 221 -52.02 8.97 -25.60
N GLY A 222 -52.38 9.30 -26.83
CA GLY A 222 -53.64 9.97 -27.14
C GLY A 222 -53.68 11.50 -27.04
N ASP A 223 -53.44 12.17 -28.15
CA ASP A 223 -54.36 13.23 -28.56
C ASP A 223 -54.72 13.08 -30.05
N ASN A 224 -55.90 12.53 -30.29
CA ASN A 224 -56.53 12.43 -31.59
C ASN A 224 -57.36 13.70 -31.81
N GLY A 225 -56.78 14.70 -32.48
CA GLY A 225 -57.49 15.87 -33.00
C GLY A 225 -56.97 16.22 -34.38
N GLY A 226 -57.63 15.70 -35.42
CA GLY A 226 -57.14 15.75 -36.80
C GLY A 226 -57.23 17.11 -37.49
N THR A 227 -56.55 17.25 -38.64
CA THR A 227 -57.16 17.61 -39.93
C THR A 227 -56.15 17.52 -41.09
N ALA A 228 -56.55 16.73 -42.09
CA ALA A 228 -56.30 16.77 -43.53
C ALA A 228 -55.03 17.42 -44.13
N GLY A 229 -54.34 16.61 -44.95
CA GLY A 229 -53.98 16.99 -46.31
C GLY A 229 -52.50 17.25 -46.58
N GLY A 230 -51.84 16.34 -47.30
CA GLY A 230 -50.52 16.62 -47.86
C GLY A 230 -49.79 15.38 -48.37
N SER A 231 -50.04 15.01 -49.62
CA SER A 231 -49.26 14.02 -50.36
C SER A 231 -47.84 14.56 -50.63
N GLY A 232 -46.82 13.86 -50.14
CA GLY A 232 -45.43 14.24 -50.37
C GLY A 232 -44.49 13.04 -50.20
N SER A 233 -44.15 12.43 -51.32
CA SER A 233 -43.09 11.45 -51.52
C SER A 233 -41.77 11.84 -50.84
N THR A 234 -41.08 10.87 -50.22
CA THR A 234 -39.62 10.68 -50.37
C THR A 234 -39.17 9.35 -49.75
N ASP A 235 -38.40 8.61 -50.53
CA ASP A 235 -37.63 7.43 -50.17
C ASP A 235 -36.69 7.68 -48.98
N VAL A 236 -36.75 6.79 -47.98
CA VAL A 236 -35.64 6.60 -47.04
C VAL A 236 -35.34 5.10 -46.96
N ARG A 237 -34.14 4.75 -47.43
CA ARG A 237 -33.58 3.40 -47.43
C ARG A 237 -33.41 2.90 -45.99
N GLY A 238 -33.84 1.66 -45.77
CA GLY A 238 -33.77 0.97 -44.49
C GLY A 238 -32.32 0.78 -44.01
N ILE A 239 -32.09 1.17 -42.76
CA ILE A 239 -30.96 0.71 -41.96
C ILE A 239 -31.48 -0.48 -41.16
N GLY A 240 -31.06 -1.68 -41.54
CA GLY A 240 -31.40 -2.91 -40.84
C GLY A 240 -30.78 -2.92 -39.44
N SER A 241 -31.62 -2.96 -38.41
CA SER A 241 -31.18 -3.27 -37.05
C SER A 241 -30.92 -4.76 -36.96
N VAL A 242 -29.66 -5.16 -37.02
CA VAL A 242 -29.23 -6.51 -36.64
C VAL A 242 -29.25 -6.57 -35.12
N ARG A 243 -30.19 -7.35 -34.57
CA ARG A 243 -30.13 -7.79 -33.17
C ARG A 243 -28.97 -8.78 -33.05
N PRO A 244 -28.04 -8.64 -32.10
CA PRO A 244 -27.13 -9.72 -31.79
C PRO A 244 -27.92 -10.82 -31.05
N ASP A 245 -27.90 -12.02 -31.61
CA ASP A 245 -28.41 -13.24 -30.98
C ASP A 245 -27.71 -13.46 -29.65
N LEU A 246 -28.50 -13.33 -28.57
CA LEU A 246 -28.13 -13.59 -27.19
C LEU A 246 -28.41 -15.07 -26.89
N ASP A 247 -27.77 -15.99 -27.62
CA ASP A 247 -27.83 -17.43 -27.33
C ASP A 247 -26.58 -18.14 -27.83
N SER A 248 -25.52 -18.09 -27.02
CA SER A 248 -24.51 -19.17 -26.92
C SER A 248 -23.48 -18.78 -25.86
N HIS A 249 -23.77 -19.13 -24.60
CA HIS A 249 -22.73 -19.24 -23.59
C HIS A 249 -21.92 -20.51 -23.86
N PRO A 250 -20.62 -20.43 -24.20
CA PRO A 250 -19.74 -21.58 -24.07
C PRO A 250 -19.54 -21.87 -22.58
N THR A 251 -19.72 -23.14 -22.20
CA THR A 251 -19.44 -23.67 -20.88
C THR A 251 -17.99 -23.37 -20.49
N GLN A 252 -17.78 -22.42 -19.57
CA GLN A 252 -16.50 -22.16 -18.94
C GLN A 252 -16.14 -23.35 -18.03
N LYS A 253 -15.34 -24.27 -18.55
CA LYS A 253 -14.73 -25.36 -17.78
C LYS A 253 -13.24 -25.56 -18.08
N ALA A 254 -12.54 -24.53 -18.58
CA ALA A 254 -11.15 -24.68 -19.05
C ALA A 254 -10.18 -23.56 -18.65
N GLU A 255 -10.55 -22.57 -17.82
CA GLU A 255 -9.63 -21.50 -17.41
C GLU A 255 -9.25 -21.49 -15.91
N GLU A 256 -9.61 -22.54 -15.16
CA GLU A 256 -9.15 -22.71 -13.77
C GLU A 256 -7.86 -23.54 -13.66
N ALA A 257 -7.30 -24.05 -14.76
CA ALA A 257 -6.13 -24.94 -14.74
C ALA A 257 -4.76 -24.24 -14.84
N GLU A 258 -4.69 -22.90 -14.97
CA GLU A 258 -3.39 -22.18 -15.08
C GLU A 258 -3.07 -21.25 -13.90
N ALA A 259 -3.81 -21.34 -12.78
CA ALA A 259 -3.52 -20.58 -11.56
C ALA A 259 -2.96 -21.43 -10.41
N GLU A 260 -2.83 -22.75 -10.57
CA GLU A 260 -2.26 -23.66 -9.57
C GLU A 260 -0.92 -24.23 -10.03
N GLY A 261 0.13 -23.44 -9.85
CA GLY A 261 1.47 -24.00 -9.66
C GLY A 261 1.50 -24.67 -8.29
N VAL A 262 1.31 -25.98 -8.28
CA VAL A 262 1.50 -26.84 -7.11
C VAL A 262 2.95 -26.72 -6.66
N GLU A 263 3.19 -25.97 -5.58
CA GLU A 263 4.40 -26.16 -4.77
C GLU A 263 4.18 -27.45 -3.96
N GLU A 264 4.75 -28.53 -4.46
CA GLU A 264 4.84 -29.83 -3.80
C GLU A 264 5.80 -29.67 -2.60
N GLU A 265 5.26 -29.39 -1.41
CA GLU A 265 6.02 -29.49 -0.17
C GLU A 265 6.33 -30.97 0.07
N ALA A 266 7.62 -31.31 -0.06
CA ALA A 266 8.15 -32.58 0.38
C ALA A 266 8.02 -32.71 1.90
N GLU A 267 7.05 -33.50 2.36
CA GLU A 267 7.05 -34.05 3.72
C GLU A 267 8.25 -35.01 3.86
N GLU A 268 9.35 -34.51 4.42
CA GLU A 268 10.46 -35.34 4.86
C GLU A 268 10.04 -36.05 6.16
N HIS A 269 9.72 -37.34 6.02
CA HIS A 269 9.61 -38.30 7.12
C HIS A 269 10.92 -38.34 7.91
N VAL A 270 10.91 -37.79 9.12
CA VAL A 270 11.91 -38.10 10.16
C VAL A 270 11.35 -39.22 11.03
N GLU A 271 11.67 -40.45 10.68
CA GLU A 271 11.70 -41.57 11.62
C GLU A 271 12.98 -41.48 12.47
N GLY A 272 12.85 -41.60 13.80
CA GLY A 272 13.99 -42.01 14.61
C GLY A 272 14.02 -41.56 16.07
N ALA A 273 13.75 -42.54 16.96
CA ALA A 273 14.18 -42.65 18.36
C ALA A 273 13.62 -41.60 19.35
N GLY A 274 12.85 -41.94 20.38
CA GLY A 274 12.89 -43.13 21.21
C GLY A 274 13.41 -42.73 22.59
N GLU A 275 12.51 -42.43 23.54
CA GLU A 275 12.86 -42.35 24.97
C GLU A 275 11.62 -42.56 25.83
N GLY A 276 11.61 -43.67 26.57
CA GLY A 276 10.65 -43.97 27.62
C GLY A 276 11.08 -43.39 28.98
N PRO A 277 10.21 -43.44 30.00
CA PRO A 277 10.17 -42.43 31.06
C PRO A 277 10.91 -42.86 32.34
N ALA A 278 11.45 -41.89 33.07
CA ALA A 278 11.80 -42.06 34.49
C ALA A 278 11.51 -40.78 35.28
N ALA A 279 10.30 -40.71 35.82
CA ALA A 279 9.95 -39.82 36.91
C ALA A 279 10.68 -40.26 38.19
N ARG A 280 11.48 -39.36 38.78
CA ARG A 280 11.81 -39.42 40.21
C ARG A 280 11.82 -38.02 40.81
N ALA A 281 10.78 -37.78 41.61
CA ALA A 281 10.74 -36.73 42.61
C ALA A 281 11.80 -36.97 43.68
N ARG A 282 12.57 -35.94 44.07
CA ARG A 282 13.05 -35.75 45.44
C ARG A 282 13.15 -34.26 45.78
N SER A 283 12.55 -33.97 46.93
CA SER A 283 12.55 -32.73 47.70
C SER A 283 13.84 -32.56 48.51
N ALA A 284 14.34 -31.34 48.63
CA ALA A 284 15.05 -30.75 49.78
C ALA A 284 15.41 -29.30 49.43
N LYS A 285 14.79 -28.27 50.00
CA LYS A 285 15.16 -27.59 51.26
C LYS A 285 16.67 -27.35 51.44
N GLY A 286 17.05 -26.07 51.39
CA GLY A 286 17.94 -25.47 52.38
C GLY A 286 19.27 -24.90 51.86
N GLY A 287 19.50 -23.63 52.20
CA GLY A 287 20.81 -23.24 52.76
C GLY A 287 21.76 -22.44 51.88
N PHE A 288 21.63 -21.11 51.93
CA PHE A 288 22.66 -20.23 52.51
C PHE A 288 24.14 -20.63 52.31
N ARG A 289 24.87 -19.92 51.44
CA ARG A 289 26.13 -19.22 51.83
C ARG A 289 26.74 -18.39 50.71
N GLU A 290 26.88 -17.12 51.04
CA GLU A 290 27.89 -16.16 50.63
C GLU A 290 29.32 -16.74 50.69
N ARG A 291 30.13 -16.49 49.65
CA ARG A 291 31.59 -16.35 49.79
C ARG A 291 32.20 -15.55 48.65
N GLN A 292 32.88 -14.49 49.07
CA GLN A 292 33.85 -13.68 48.35
C GLN A 292 35.04 -14.51 47.85
N GLY A 293 35.76 -13.98 46.83
CA GLY A 293 37.23 -14.08 46.82
C GLY A 293 37.92 -14.34 45.49
N ARG A 294 38.39 -13.24 44.88
CA ARG A 294 39.78 -12.97 44.41
C ARG A 294 40.53 -13.92 43.46
N GLY A 295 41.17 -13.26 42.49
CA GLY A 295 42.51 -13.57 41.95
C GLY A 295 42.47 -14.24 40.58
N SER A 296 43.37 -13.99 39.64
CA SER A 296 44.48 -13.04 39.48
C SER A 296 45.07 -13.32 38.08
N GLU A 297 45.60 -12.27 37.46
CA GLU A 297 46.70 -12.21 36.49
C GLU A 297 47.15 -13.45 35.69
N GLY A 298 47.24 -13.28 34.37
CA GLY A 298 48.01 -14.14 33.47
C GLY A 298 48.55 -13.34 32.27
N ARG A 299 49.76 -12.79 32.41
CA ARG A 299 50.58 -12.24 31.31
C ARG A 299 51.14 -13.39 30.46
N GLY A 300 51.16 -13.20 29.14
CA GLY A 300 51.92 -14.05 28.21
C GLY A 300 52.42 -13.21 27.03
N ALA A 301 53.73 -12.99 26.99
CA ALA A 301 54.47 -12.24 25.98
C ALA A 301 55.22 -13.17 25.01
N ASN A 302 55.73 -12.57 23.93
CA ASN A 302 56.67 -13.05 22.90
C ASN A 302 56.08 -13.87 21.74
N GLY A 303 56.44 -13.62 20.48
CA GLY A 303 57.33 -12.59 19.95
C GLY A 303 57.63 -12.78 18.44
N MET A 304 58.28 -11.75 17.86
CA MET A 304 59.15 -11.74 16.66
C MET A 304 58.56 -12.24 15.32
N ARG A 305 58.97 -11.84 14.12
CA ARG A 305 59.81 -10.80 13.48
C ARG A 305 59.53 -11.04 11.98
N GLY A 306 59.56 -10.01 11.13
CA GLY A 306 59.52 -10.22 9.68
C GLY A 306 59.29 -8.95 8.88
N SER A 307 60.34 -8.17 8.70
CA SER A 307 60.42 -7.02 7.82
C SER A 307 60.62 -7.43 6.36
N THR A 308 59.94 -6.79 5.40
CA THR A 308 60.54 -6.36 4.12
C THR A 308 59.66 -5.34 3.36
N ALA A 309 60.35 -4.32 2.85
CA ALA A 309 60.19 -3.63 1.57
C ALA A 309 58.92 -2.80 1.24
N ARG A 310 59.12 -1.48 1.36
CA ARG A 310 58.83 -0.39 0.40
C ARG A 310 57.97 -0.72 -0.83
N GLY A 311 56.85 -0.01 -0.94
CA GLY A 311 56.12 0.23 -2.18
C GLY A 311 55.25 1.47 -2.03
N THR A 312 55.77 2.63 -2.45
CA THR A 312 55.04 3.89 -2.54
C THR A 312 54.04 3.85 -3.68
N GLU A 313 52.74 3.84 -3.39
CA GLU A 313 51.73 4.10 -4.41
C GLU A 313 50.60 4.98 -3.88
N ARG A 314 50.43 6.12 -4.55
CA ARG A 314 49.46 7.17 -4.29
C ARG A 314 48.04 6.63 -4.49
N ARG A 315 47.27 6.48 -3.41
CA ARG A 315 45.81 6.29 -3.50
C ARG A 315 45.06 7.53 -3.07
N ARG A 316 44.31 8.05 -4.04
CA ARG A 316 43.40 9.20 -3.98
C ARG A 316 42.42 9.05 -2.82
N GLY A 317 42.31 10.10 -2.01
CA GLY A 317 41.33 10.21 -0.94
C GLY A 317 39.91 10.01 -1.46
N ARG A 318 39.25 8.95 -0.99
CA ARG A 318 37.79 8.84 -1.06
C ARG A 318 37.23 9.81 -0.03
N GLY A 319 36.74 10.95 -0.52
CA GLY A 319 35.87 11.82 0.27
C GLY A 319 34.65 11.02 0.70
N THR A 320 34.53 10.82 2.01
CA THR A 320 33.30 10.36 2.66
C THR A 320 32.24 11.42 2.41
N GLY A 321 31.36 11.16 1.43
CA GLY A 321 30.19 11.97 1.18
C GLY A 321 29.32 11.98 2.44
N GLN A 322 29.23 13.15 3.08
CA GLN A 322 28.23 13.43 4.09
C GLN A 322 26.86 13.13 3.48
N ARG A 323 26.15 12.15 4.05
CA ARG A 323 24.72 11.98 3.80
C ARG A 323 24.04 13.25 4.29
N GLY A 324 23.30 13.92 3.40
CA GLY A 324 22.48 15.05 3.76
C GLY A 324 21.50 14.64 4.86
N GLN A 325 21.70 15.18 6.05
CA GLN A 325 20.65 15.31 7.05
C GLN A 325 19.58 16.24 6.45
N ALA A 326 18.55 15.66 5.87
CA ALA A 326 17.34 16.39 5.56
C ALA A 326 16.60 16.67 6.87
N CYS A 327 16.27 17.95 7.05
CA CYS A 327 15.41 18.56 8.07
C CYS A 327 14.77 17.61 9.09
N ARG A 328 15.43 17.42 10.24
CA ARG A 328 14.72 17.24 11.50
C ARG A 328 14.67 18.62 12.15
N GLU A 329 13.51 19.28 12.07
CA GLU A 329 13.24 20.42 12.94
C GLU A 329 13.05 19.87 14.36
N GLU A 330 13.93 20.27 15.27
CA GLU A 330 13.66 20.16 16.70
C GLU A 330 12.56 21.17 17.04
N SER A 331 11.33 20.67 17.24
CA SER A 331 10.24 21.47 17.77
C SER A 331 10.50 21.74 19.26
N SER A 332 10.96 22.94 19.59
CA SER A 332 10.91 23.47 20.96
C SER A 332 9.45 23.74 21.32
N VAL A 333 8.89 22.93 22.22
CA VAL A 333 7.56 23.13 22.79
C VAL A 333 7.67 24.31 23.77
N PRO A 334 6.87 25.38 23.64
CA PRO A 334 6.79 26.38 24.70
C PRO A 334 5.99 25.82 25.88
N GLU A 335 6.51 26.00 27.09
CA GLU A 335 5.78 25.75 28.34
C GLU A 335 4.47 26.55 28.34
N VAL A 336 3.35 25.83 28.44
CA VAL A 336 2.03 26.42 28.67
C VAL A 336 1.82 26.48 30.17
N GLY A 337 1.74 27.71 30.68
CA GLY A 337 1.52 28.00 32.09
C GLY A 337 0.14 27.57 32.59
N ASP A 338 0.11 27.23 33.87
CA ASP A 338 -1.07 26.97 34.68
C ASP A 338 -2.09 28.11 34.61
N GLY A 339 -3.37 27.76 34.48
CA GLY A 339 -4.41 28.78 34.61
C GLY A 339 -5.84 28.32 34.39
N VAL A 340 -6.53 28.13 35.52
CA VAL A 340 -7.97 28.34 35.78
C VAL A 340 -9.02 27.46 35.08
N GLY A 341 -9.73 26.70 35.92
CA GLY A 341 -10.83 25.83 35.56
C GLY A 341 -12.14 26.54 35.20
N LEU A 342 -13.02 25.77 34.56
CA LEU A 342 -14.43 26.10 34.43
C LEU A 342 -15.27 24.88 34.79
N ALA A 343 -16.25 25.15 35.64
CA ALA A 343 -17.20 24.22 36.22
C ALA A 343 -18.15 23.62 35.17
N ALA A 344 -18.47 22.35 35.36
CA ALA A 344 -19.55 21.66 34.68
C ALA A 344 -20.91 22.23 35.11
N VAL A 345 -21.69 22.70 34.15
CA VAL A 345 -23.13 22.94 34.33
C VAL A 345 -23.87 21.79 33.67
N VAL A 346 -24.45 20.95 34.53
CA VAL A 346 -25.45 19.94 34.18
C VAL A 346 -26.79 20.66 34.02
N THR A 347 -27.39 20.59 32.85
CA THR A 347 -28.83 20.85 32.69
C THR A 347 -29.48 19.61 32.09
N GLY A 348 -30.14 18.85 32.95
CA GLY A 348 -31.16 17.89 32.54
C GLY A 348 -32.42 18.64 32.12
N GLN A 349 -33.05 18.17 31.04
CA GLN A 349 -34.43 18.50 30.73
C GLN A 349 -35.17 17.20 30.44
N ALA A 350 -36.09 16.88 31.35
CA ALA A 350 -37.16 15.93 31.19
C ALA A 350 -38.47 16.72 31.09
N ALA A 351 -39.26 16.43 30.06
CA ALA A 351 -40.71 16.60 29.93
C ALA A 351 -41.06 15.91 28.59
N GLY A 352 -42.01 15.00 28.45
CA GLY A 352 -43.23 14.81 29.22
C GLY A 352 -44.40 15.41 28.44
N GLU A 353 -44.92 14.66 27.47
CA GLU A 353 -46.35 14.46 27.15
C GLU A 353 -46.51 13.26 26.19
#